data_AF-A0A7W0MG72-F1
#
_entry.id   AF-A0A7W0MG72-F1
#
_cell.length_a   1.000
_cell.length_b   1.000
_cell.length_c   1.000
_cell.angle_alpha   90.00
_cell.angle_beta   90.00
_cell.angle_gamma   90.00
#
_symmetry.space_group_name_H-M   'P 1'
#
loop_
_entity.id
_entity.type
_entity.pdbx_description
1 polymer ?
#
loop_
_entity_poly.entity_id
_entity_poly.type
_entity_poly.pdbx_seq_one_letter_code
_entity_poly.pdbx_strand_id
1 'polypeptide(L)' 'MVKVKRRDPAAPFIRRLQGQREQVLRFMTDFGVPFDNNGSERDIRMVKLQGRRARPPSKAGDSQSSLAKL' A
#
# COMPACT_ATOMS: atom_id res chain seq x y z
N MET A 1 34.76 10.70 -8.51
CA MET A 1 33.68 9.95 -7.81
C MET A 1 32.69 10.96 -7.22
N VAL A 2 31.48 11.07 -7.77
CA VAL A 2 30.43 11.91 -7.18
C VAL A 2 29.73 11.11 -6.08
N LYS A 3 29.80 11.60 -4.84
CA LYS A 3 29.19 10.94 -3.67
C LYS A 3 27.70 11.27 -3.67
N VAL A 4 26.84 10.32 -4.06
CA VAL A 4 25.39 10.51 -4.03
C VAL A 4 24.92 10.56 -2.57
N LYS A 5 24.39 11.71 -2.14
CA LYS A 5 23.82 11.89 -0.80
C LYS A 5 22.53 11.09 -0.69
N ARG A 6 22.46 10.15 0.25
CA ARG A 6 21.22 9.40 0.54
C ARG A 6 20.15 10.39 1.01
N ARG A 7 18.96 10.33 0.38
CA ARG A 7 17.80 11.11 0.80
C ARG A 7 17.14 10.41 1.99
N ASP A 8 16.65 11.20 2.94
CA ASP A 8 15.88 10.69 4.06
C ASP A 8 14.55 10.10 3.54
N PRO A 9 14.29 8.79 3.78
CA PRO A 9 13.06 8.14 3.33
C PRO A 9 11.80 8.72 3.97
N ALA A 10 11.89 9.39 5.13
CA ALA A 10 10.77 10.02 5.79
C ALA A 10 10.43 11.40 5.21
N ALA A 11 11.39 12.09 4.57
CA ALA A 11 11.19 13.46 4.10
C ALA A 11 9.95 13.66 3.19
N PRO A 12 9.64 12.75 2.23
CA PRO A 12 8.42 12.88 1.42
C PRO A 12 7.13 12.67 2.22
N PHE A 13 7.17 11.87 3.28
CA PHE A 13 6.02 11.65 4.15
C PHE A 13 5.75 12.88 5.02
N ILE A 14 6.78 13.42 5.65
CA ILE A 14 6.67 14.64 6.47
C ILE A 14 6.15 15.82 5.65
N ARG A 15 6.64 16.01 4.41
CA ARG A 15 6.14 17.07 3.52
C ARG A 15 4.64 16.93 3.23
N ARG A 16 4.14 15.70 3.05
CA ARG A 16 2.71 15.45 2.83
C ARG A 16 1.88 15.79 4.07
N LEU A 17 2.35 15.39 5.25
CA LEU A 17 1.69 15.74 6.50
C LEU A 17 1.66 17.25 6.75
N GLN A 18 2.75 17.96 6.44
CA GLN A 18 2.81 19.41 6.55
C GLN A 18 1.82 20.10 5.62
N GLY A 19 1.70 19.65 4.36
CA GLY A 19 0.76 20.21 3.40
C GLY A 19 -0.72 20.00 3.76
N GLN A 20 -1.02 19.02 4.64
CA GLN A 20 -2.38 18.69 5.09
C GLN A 20 -2.53 18.85 6.61
N ARG A 21 -1.71 19.72 7.23
CA ARG A 21 -1.59 19.83 8.70
C ARG A 21 -2.93 20.05 9.39
N GLU A 22 -3.79 20.91 8.84
CA GLU A 22 -5.11 21.20 9.39
C GLU A 22 -5.99 19.94 9.45
N GLN A 23 -6.01 19.16 8.37
CA GLN A 23 -6.79 17.91 8.33
C GLN A 23 -6.20 16.86 9.27
N VAL A 24 -4.87 16.72 9.30
CA VAL A 24 -4.17 15.76 10.15
C VAL A 24 -4.37 16.06 11.64
N LEU A 25 -4.43 17.33 12.03
CA LEU A 25 -4.57 17.75 13.44
C LEU A 25 -6.01 18.08 13.84
N ARG A 26 -7.00 17.85 12.98
CA ARG A 26 -8.39 18.26 13.21
C ARG A 26 -9.01 17.66 14.48
N PHE A 27 -8.59 16.46 14.87
CA PHE A 27 -8.99 15.82 16.12
C PHE A 27 -8.66 16.64 17.39
N MET A 28 -7.75 17.62 17.30
CA MET A 28 -7.40 18.49 18.43
C MET A 28 -8.47 19.55 18.72
N THR A 29 -9.31 19.88 17.73
CA THR A 29 -10.30 20.97 17.82
C THR A 29 -11.71 20.49 17.54
N ASP A 30 -11.87 19.40 16.80
CA ASP A 30 -13.16 18.79 16.45
C ASP A 30 -13.24 17.39 17.06
N PHE A 31 -13.97 17.27 18.18
CA PHE A 31 -14.16 16.00 18.90
C PHE A 31 -15.03 14.99 18.16
N GLY A 32 -15.69 15.39 17.06
CA GLY A 32 -16.35 14.46 16.15
C GLY A 32 -15.37 13.64 15.31
N VAL A 33 -14.10 14.09 15.22
CA VAL A 33 -13.02 13.36 14.56
C VAL A 33 -12.27 12.54 15.62
N PRO A 34 -12.32 11.20 15.57
CA PRO A 34 -11.56 10.37 16.50
C PRO A 34 -10.06 10.60 16.31
N PHE A 35 -9.30 10.59 17.41
CA PHE A 35 -7.84 10.67 17.35
C PHE A 35 -7.23 9.43 16.70
N ASP A 36 -7.91 8.29 16.82
CA ASP A 36 -7.45 7.01 16.32
C ASP A 36 -7.87 6.76 14.87
N ASN A 37 -7.17 5.84 14.22
CA ASN A 37 -7.39 5.47 12.82
C ASN A 37 -8.23 4.18 12.68
N ASN A 38 -8.92 3.73 13.73
CA ASN A 38 -9.49 2.38 13.78
C ASN A 38 -10.60 2.17 12.74
N GLY A 39 -11.37 3.22 12.41
CA GLY A 39 -12.41 3.17 11.38
C GLY A 39 -11.82 3.01 9.99
N SER A 40 -10.97 3.96 9.58
CA SER A 40 -10.39 3.97 8.24
C SER A 40 -9.49 2.77 7.96
N GLU A 41 -8.81 2.23 8.98
CA GLU A 41 -8.04 0.97 8.83
C GLU A 41 -8.91 -0.26 8.58
N ARG A 42 -10.11 -0.33 9.16
CA ARG A 42 -11.05 -1.42 8.86
C ARG A 42 -11.54 -1.33 7.43
N ASP A 43 -11.88 -0.14 6.98
CA ASP A 43 -12.39 0.09 5.61
C ASP A 43 -11.35 -0.30 4.56
N ILE A 44 -10.09 0.11 4.76
CA ILE A 44 -8.98 -0.24 3.86
C ILE A 44 -8.65 -1.74 3.93
N ARG A 45 -8.76 -2.37 5.11
CA ARG A 45 -8.50 -3.81 5.26
C ARG A 45 -9.44 -4.64 4.41
N MET A 46 -10.72 -4.29 4.33
CA MET A 46 -11.68 -5.04 3.53
C MET A 46 -11.36 -4.99 2.04
N VAL A 47 -10.91 -3.84 1.54
CA VAL A 47 -10.45 -3.70 0.14
C VAL A 47 -9.18 -4.52 -0.12
N LYS A 48 -8.20 -4.47 0.80
CA LYS A 48 -6.93 -5.20 0.65
C LYS A 48 -7.08 -6.72 0.80
N LEU A 49 -8.08 -7.18 1.56
CA LEU A 49 -8.40 -8.60 1.73
C LEU A 49 -9.03 -9.20 0.46
N GLN A 50 -9.86 -8.43 -0.25
CA GLN A 50 -10.48 -8.86 -1.51
C GLN A 50 -9.45 -8.99 -2.64
N GLY A 51 -8.51 -8.04 -2.76
CA GLY A 51 -7.45 -8.09 -3.78
C GLY A 51 -6.45 -9.24 -3.63
N ARG A 52 -6.27 -9.77 -2.40
CA ARG A 52 -5.37 -10.93 -2.14
C ARG A 52 -5.95 -12.26 -2.63
N ARG A 53 -7.28 -12.40 -2.72
CA ARG A 53 -7.93 -13.66 -3.18
C ARG A 53 -8.00 -13.78 -4.71
N ALA A 54 -7.79 -12.69 -5.44
CA ALA A 54 -8.01 -12.62 -6.89
C ALA A 54 -6.80 -13.00 -7.76
N ARG A 55 -5.75 -13.61 -7.19
CA ARG A 55 -4.66 -14.19 -7.99
C ARG A 55 -4.86 -15.71 -8.10
N PRO A 56 -5.40 -16.23 -9.22
CA PRO A 56 -5.36 -17.67 -9.44
C PRO A 56 -3.90 -18.14 -9.52
N PRO A 57 -3.59 -19.37 -9.07
CA PRO A 57 -2.26 -19.93 -9.26
C PRO A 57 -1.94 -19.92 -10.76
N SER A 58 -0.84 -19.30 -11.14
CA SER A 58 -0.29 -19.41 -12.50
C SER A 58 -0.15 -20.90 -12.79
N LYS A 59 -0.83 -21.41 -13.84
CA LYS A 59 -0.70 -22.80 -14.24
C LYS A 59 0.78 -23.11 -14.51
N ALA A 60 1.39 -23.89 -13.63
CA ALA A 60 2.64 -24.57 -13.90
C ALA A 60 2.29 -25.84 -14.67
N GLY A 61 2.76 -25.95 -15.92
CA GLY A 61 2.59 -27.15 -16.72
C GLY A 61 2.43 -26.84 -18.21
N ASP A 62 3.40 -26.16 -18.81
CA ASP A 62 3.66 -26.36 -20.24
C ASP A 62 4.23 -27.77 -20.38
N SER A 63 3.33 -28.74 -20.55
CA SER A 63 3.66 -30.11 -20.86
C SER A 63 4.37 -30.16 -22.21
N GLN A 64 5.61 -30.64 -22.15
CA GLN A 64 6.49 -30.99 -23.25
C GLN A 64 5.79 -31.29 -24.58
N SER A 65 6.02 -30.40 -25.54
CA SER A 65 5.84 -30.66 -26.96
C SER A 65 6.96 -31.57 -27.47
N SER A 66 6.86 -32.87 -27.29
CA SER A 66 7.66 -33.84 -28.08
C SER A 66 7.29 -35.28 -27.70
N LEU A 67 6.43 -35.92 -28.49
CA LEU A 67 6.48 -37.35 -28.89
C LEU A 67 5.12 -37.82 -29.46
N ALA A 68 4.80 -37.35 -30.66
CA ALA A 68 3.85 -38.01 -31.55
C ALA A 68 4.32 -37.80 -33.00
N LYS A 69 5.41 -38.48 -33.36
CA LYS A 69 5.81 -38.79 -34.73
C LYS A 69 6.33 -40.21 -34.72
N LEU A 70 5.41 -41.17 -34.78
CA LEU A 70 5.52 -42.45 -35.47
C LEU A 70 4.10 -42.80 -35.94
#